data_AF-A0A375H8X3-F1
#
_entry.id   AF-A0A375H8X3-F1
#
_cell.length_a   1.000
_cell.length_b   1.000
_cell.length_c   1.000
_cell.angle_alpha   90.00
_cell.angle_beta   90.00
_cell.angle_gamma   90.00
#
_symmetry.space_group_name_H-M   'P 1'
#
loop_
_entity.id
_entity.type
_entity.pdbx_description
1 polymer ?
#
loop_
_entity_poly.entity_id
_entity_poly.type
_entity_poly.pdbx_seq_one_letter_code
_entity_poly.pdbx_strand_id
1 'polypeptide(L)'
;MSATVPPDPSPTVPQAGGHVAPQVLVRLGQGADAAPVTDWLDRIRPLPVPAARARQLMLGELLAQSGRGVCLLASDAPDSGGLLACLPVALLPSLELAGLAACASEWWVRPELDAATRRACLEACCATLADWGRAHGIRHALLAPGLVAGHGGAPPGFRLHGNGMWHASLVPAAKVLG
;
A
#
# COMPACT_ATOMS: atom_id res chain seq x y z
N MET A 1 -64.20 -14.23 32.77
CA MET A 1 -63.36 -14.35 31.55
C MET A 1 -63.03 -12.96 31.04
N SER A 2 -61.78 -12.52 31.17
CA SER A 2 -61.12 -11.51 30.32
C SER A 2 -59.66 -11.46 30.76
N ALA A 3 -58.81 -12.17 30.03
CA ALA A 3 -57.38 -12.23 30.27
C ALA A 3 -56.72 -11.05 29.55
N THR A 4 -56.01 -10.21 30.30
CA THR A 4 -55.18 -9.13 29.76
C THR A 4 -53.92 -9.75 29.16
N VAL A 5 -53.78 -9.68 27.85
CA VAL A 5 -52.59 -10.12 27.11
C VAL A 5 -51.50 -9.05 27.27
N PRO A 6 -50.28 -9.41 27.73
CA PRO A 6 -49.17 -8.46 27.79
C PRO A 6 -48.63 -8.15 26.38
N PRO A 7 -48.12 -6.92 26.13
CA PRO A 7 -47.61 -6.53 24.81
C PRO A 7 -46.31 -7.26 24.47
N ASP A 8 -46.23 -7.68 23.22
CA ASP A 8 -45.12 -8.37 22.55
C ASP A 8 -43.83 -7.51 22.57
N PRO A 9 -42.66 -8.01 22.97
CA PRO A 9 -41.42 -7.24 22.90
C PRO A 9 -41.06 -6.96 21.45
N SER A 10 -41.00 -5.68 21.09
CA SER A 10 -40.56 -5.22 19.78
C SER A 10 -39.18 -5.79 19.44
N PRO A 11 -38.94 -6.22 18.19
CA PRO A 11 -37.66 -6.81 17.82
C PRO A 11 -36.55 -5.76 17.90
N THR A 12 -35.57 -6.05 18.75
CA THR A 12 -34.31 -5.30 18.85
C THR A 12 -33.60 -5.38 17.50
N VAL A 13 -33.63 -4.30 16.73
CA VAL A 13 -32.82 -4.16 15.52
C VAL A 13 -31.35 -4.21 15.95
N PRO A 14 -30.52 -5.15 15.45
CA PRO A 14 -29.09 -5.09 15.69
C PRO A 14 -28.58 -3.81 15.01
N GLN A 15 -28.09 -2.85 15.79
CA GLN A 15 -27.24 -1.81 15.24
C GLN A 15 -25.98 -2.49 14.70
N ALA A 16 -26.00 -2.79 13.40
CA ALA A 16 -24.81 -3.07 12.64
C ALA A 16 -23.99 -1.77 12.57
N GLY A 17 -23.29 -1.45 13.66
CA GLY A 17 -22.16 -0.52 13.66
C GLY A 17 -20.98 -1.15 12.92
N GLY A 18 -21.22 -1.68 11.73
CA GLY A 18 -20.19 -2.18 10.84
C GLY A 18 -19.33 -0.99 10.48
N HIS A 19 -18.14 -0.93 11.06
CA HIS A 19 -17.11 0.00 10.61
C HIS A 19 -16.81 -0.38 9.17
N VAL A 20 -17.40 0.36 8.22
CA VAL A 20 -17.14 0.16 6.80
C VAL A 20 -15.67 0.44 6.61
N ALA A 21 -14.90 -0.59 6.28
CA ALA A 21 -13.48 -0.44 6.03
C ALA A 21 -13.28 0.65 4.96
N PRO A 22 -12.33 1.58 5.15
CA PRO A 22 -12.10 2.66 4.20
C PRO A 22 -11.83 2.06 2.82
N GLN A 23 -12.59 2.49 1.82
CA GLN A 23 -12.39 2.07 0.43
C GLN A 23 -11.14 2.75 -0.10
N VAL A 24 -10.01 2.07 -0.01
CA VAL A 24 -8.73 2.53 -0.57
C VAL A 24 -8.55 1.89 -1.93
N LEU A 25 -8.32 2.70 -2.95
CA LEU A 25 -7.99 2.26 -4.29
C LEU A 25 -6.50 2.47 -4.54
N VAL A 26 -5.83 1.43 -5.02
CA VAL A 26 -4.41 1.50 -5.34
C VAL A 26 -4.17 1.17 -6.80
N ARG A 27 -3.34 1.98 -7.46
CA ARG A 27 -2.89 1.74 -8.82
C ARG A 27 -1.41 2.05 -8.99
N LEU A 28 -0.84 1.61 -10.11
CA LEU A 28 0.47 2.06 -10.56
C LEU A 28 0.39 3.53 -10.95
N GLY A 29 1.37 4.30 -10.50
CA GLY A 29 1.60 5.64 -11.00
C GLY A 29 2.05 5.62 -12.46
N GLN A 30 1.64 6.64 -13.19
CA GLN A 30 1.91 6.87 -14.60
C GLN A 30 2.55 8.26 -14.77
N GLY A 31 3.16 8.53 -15.92
CA GLY A 31 3.80 9.83 -16.20
C GLY A 31 2.86 11.04 -15.99
N ALA A 32 1.55 10.88 -16.20
CA ALA A 32 0.55 11.92 -15.94
C ALA A 32 0.44 12.32 -14.46
N ASP A 33 0.87 11.45 -13.53
CA ASP A 33 0.84 11.69 -12.10
C ASP A 33 2.02 12.54 -11.59
N ALA A 34 3.01 12.83 -12.43
CA ALA A 34 4.26 13.45 -12.00
C ALA A 34 4.02 14.80 -11.30
N ALA A 35 3.24 15.69 -11.90
CA ALA A 35 2.91 16.99 -11.33
C ALA A 35 2.10 16.87 -10.02
N PRO A 36 0.92 16.20 -9.98
CA PRO A 36 0.13 16.13 -8.75
C PRO A 36 0.84 15.42 -7.60
N VAL A 37 1.62 14.37 -7.87
CA VAL A 37 2.39 13.67 -6.83
C VAL A 37 3.55 14.54 -6.34
N THR A 38 4.24 15.27 -7.23
CA THR A 38 5.30 16.21 -6.84
C THR A 38 4.75 17.31 -5.94
N ASP A 39 3.66 17.97 -6.34
CA ASP A 39 3.03 19.04 -5.55
C ASP A 39 2.60 18.54 -4.17
N TRP A 40 2.07 17.32 -4.11
CA TRP A 40 1.71 16.68 -2.85
C TRP A 40 2.93 16.39 -1.97
N LEU A 41 4.00 15.82 -2.54
CA LEU A 41 5.26 15.55 -1.84
C LEU A 41 5.93 16.83 -1.34
N ASP A 42 5.90 17.92 -2.12
CA ASP A 42 6.43 19.23 -1.77
C ASP A 42 5.67 19.86 -0.59
N ARG A 43 4.34 19.68 -0.54
CA ARG A 43 3.51 20.15 0.60
C ARG A 43 3.79 19.39 1.89
N ILE A 44 3.90 18.06 1.83
CA ILE A 44 4.08 17.24 3.05
C ILE A 44 5.52 17.21 3.55
N ARG A 45 6.51 17.32 2.64
CA ARG A 45 7.92 17.40 2.99
C ARG A 45 8.63 18.30 1.98
N PRO A 46 8.69 19.62 2.25
CA PRO A 46 9.44 20.54 1.42
C PRO A 46 10.94 20.23 1.49
N LEU A 47 11.63 20.41 0.37
CA LEU A 47 13.07 20.19 0.24
C LEU A 47 13.74 21.42 -0.38
N PRO A 48 15.03 21.66 -0.12
CA PRO A 48 15.81 22.61 -0.90
C PRO A 48 15.75 22.30 -2.39
N VAL A 49 15.77 23.32 -3.25
CA VAL A 49 15.54 23.20 -4.70
C VAL A 49 16.35 22.07 -5.35
N PRO A 50 17.68 21.90 -5.10
CA PRO A 50 18.43 20.81 -5.72
C PRO A 50 17.90 19.41 -5.36
N ALA A 51 17.53 19.22 -4.08
CA ALA A 51 16.98 17.95 -3.60
C ALA A 51 15.55 17.73 -4.11
N ALA A 52 14.73 18.78 -4.20
CA ALA A 52 13.40 18.70 -4.81
C ALA A 52 13.47 18.30 -6.29
N ARG A 53 14.41 18.87 -7.06
CA ARG A 53 14.67 18.48 -8.46
C ARG A 53 15.12 17.03 -8.58
N ALA A 54 16.02 16.58 -7.71
CA ALA A 54 16.43 15.17 -7.70
C ALA A 54 15.26 14.23 -7.39
N ARG A 55 14.39 14.58 -6.44
CA ARG A 55 13.16 13.84 -6.15
C ARG A 55 12.22 13.79 -7.36
N GLN A 56 12.02 14.91 -8.05
CA GLN A 56 11.18 14.98 -9.26
C GLN A 56 11.70 14.05 -10.36
N LEU A 57 13.02 14.03 -10.59
CA LEU A 57 13.63 13.14 -11.59
C LEU A 57 13.45 11.66 -11.22
N MET A 58 13.70 11.29 -9.96
CA MET A 58 13.53 9.91 -9.50
C MET A 58 12.07 9.46 -9.56
N LEU A 59 11.14 10.33 -9.15
CA LEU A 59 9.71 10.06 -9.28
C LEU A 59 9.33 9.85 -10.76
N GLY A 60 9.83 10.69 -11.67
CA GLY A 60 9.61 10.55 -13.11
C GLY A 60 10.03 9.18 -13.64
N GLU A 61 11.19 8.68 -13.24
CA GLU A 61 11.67 7.34 -13.61
C GLU A 61 10.74 6.21 -13.12
N LEU A 62 10.29 6.31 -11.87
CA LEU A 62 9.36 5.33 -11.28
C LEU A 62 7.99 5.35 -11.95
N LEU A 63 7.47 6.54 -12.29
CA LEU A 63 6.19 6.72 -12.96
C LEU A 63 6.22 6.32 -14.44
N ALA A 64 7.39 6.45 -15.08
CA ALA A 64 7.62 5.95 -16.43
C ALA A 64 7.78 4.42 -16.48
N GLN A 65 7.92 3.76 -15.32
CA GLN A 65 8.14 2.32 -15.20
C GLN A 65 9.34 1.84 -16.05
N SER A 66 10.44 2.60 -16.01
CA SER A 66 11.63 2.43 -16.89
C SER A 66 12.47 1.16 -16.65
N GLY A 67 11.92 0.18 -15.93
CA GLY A 67 12.63 -1.03 -15.47
C GLY A 67 13.42 -0.83 -14.17
N ARG A 68 13.43 0.38 -13.59
CA ARG A 68 14.05 0.67 -12.29
C ARG A 68 13.15 0.40 -11.10
N GLY A 69 11.84 0.35 -11.33
CA GLY A 69 10.84 0.31 -10.26
C GLY A 69 9.49 0.84 -10.69
N VAL A 70 8.61 1.02 -9.71
CA VAL A 70 7.26 1.60 -9.83
C VAL A 70 6.97 2.50 -8.63
N CYS A 71 6.04 3.46 -8.70
CA CYS A 71 5.37 3.99 -7.50
C CYS A 71 3.92 3.52 -7.53
N LEU A 72 3.44 3.03 -6.38
CA LEU A 72 2.03 2.73 -6.17
C LEU A 72 1.37 3.93 -5.52
N LEU A 73 0.22 4.34 -6.04
CA LEU A 73 -0.54 5.48 -5.57
C LEU A 73 -1.86 5.00 -4.97
N ALA A 74 -2.11 5.38 -3.72
CA ALA A 74 -3.36 5.11 -3.02
C ALA A 74 -4.25 6.36 -3.03
N SER A 75 -5.51 6.23 -3.44
CA SER A 75 -6.51 7.29 -3.44
C SER A 75 -7.82 6.83 -2.77
N ASP A 76 -8.66 7.80 -2.39
CA ASP A 76 -10.01 7.55 -1.87
C ASP A 76 -11.07 7.33 -2.98
N ALA A 77 -10.74 7.64 -4.24
CA ALA A 77 -11.57 7.38 -5.42
C ALA A 77 -10.72 7.19 -6.70
N PRO A 78 -11.23 6.53 -7.75
CA PRO A 78 -10.44 6.15 -8.93
C PRO A 78 -10.06 7.36 -9.81
N ASP A 79 -10.99 8.29 -10.02
CA ASP A 79 -10.86 9.34 -11.05
C ASP A 79 -10.90 10.79 -10.51
N SER A 80 -11.36 10.96 -9.27
CA SER A 80 -11.52 12.27 -8.60
C SER A 80 -10.96 12.30 -7.19
N GLY A 81 -10.33 11.20 -6.77
CA GLY A 81 -9.88 11.00 -5.41
C GLY A 81 -8.61 11.75 -5.08
N GLY A 82 -8.51 12.23 -3.84
CA GLY A 82 -7.29 12.81 -3.31
C GLY A 82 -6.22 11.75 -3.07
N LEU A 83 -4.97 12.05 -3.40
CA LEU A 83 -3.84 11.18 -3.09
C LEU A 83 -3.71 11.02 -1.56
N LEU A 84 -3.80 9.77 -1.11
CA LEU A 84 -3.70 9.37 0.29
C LEU A 84 -2.26 8.98 0.65
N ALA A 85 -1.60 8.24 -0.24
CA ALA A 85 -0.24 7.73 -0.03
C ALA A 85 0.48 7.38 -1.36
N CYS A 86 1.82 7.36 -1.35
CA CYS A 86 2.66 6.72 -2.40
C CYS A 86 3.64 5.74 -1.76
N LEU A 87 3.80 4.57 -2.39
CA LEU A 87 4.84 3.60 -2.11
C LEU A 87 5.81 3.54 -3.30
N PRO A 88 6.97 4.23 -3.25
CA PRO A 88 8.06 4.00 -4.19
C PRO A 88 8.63 2.60 -4.00
N VAL A 89 8.83 1.88 -5.10
CA VAL A 89 9.38 0.52 -5.12
C VAL A 89 10.49 0.45 -6.15
N ALA A 90 11.70 0.13 -5.71
CA ALA A 90 12.84 -0.11 -6.58
C ALA A 90 12.97 -1.60 -6.91
N LEU A 91 13.44 -1.93 -8.12
CA LEU A 91 13.85 -3.29 -8.46
C LEU A 91 15.34 -3.47 -8.19
N LEU A 92 15.65 -4.39 -7.28
CA LEU A 92 17.03 -4.67 -6.86
C LEU A 92 17.44 -6.09 -7.24
N PRO A 93 18.62 -6.30 -7.86
CA PRO A 93 19.16 -7.64 -8.01
C PRO A 93 19.52 -8.21 -6.63
N SER A 94 19.13 -9.47 -6.40
CA SER A 94 19.43 -10.21 -5.18
C SER A 94 19.91 -11.61 -5.54
N LEU A 95 21.15 -11.91 -5.17
CA LEU A 95 21.73 -13.24 -5.35
C LEU A 95 21.12 -14.26 -4.38
N GLU A 96 20.85 -13.83 -3.14
CA GLU A 96 20.22 -14.68 -2.11
C GLU A 96 18.81 -15.12 -2.51
N LEU A 97 18.07 -14.24 -3.21
CA LEU A 97 16.72 -14.51 -3.70
C LEU A 97 16.69 -14.96 -5.17
N ALA A 98 17.86 -15.19 -5.78
CA ALA A 98 18.03 -15.66 -7.14
C ALA A 98 17.22 -14.87 -8.20
N GLY A 99 17.24 -13.54 -8.15
CA GLY A 99 16.55 -12.70 -9.13
C GLY A 99 16.37 -11.25 -8.71
N LEU A 100 15.37 -10.59 -9.29
CA LEU A 100 14.96 -9.24 -8.88
C LEU A 100 14.00 -9.30 -7.70
N ALA A 101 14.18 -8.38 -6.76
CA ALA A 101 13.25 -8.11 -5.66
C ALA A 101 12.68 -6.70 -5.78
N ALA A 102 11.37 -6.58 -5.61
CA ALA A 102 10.66 -5.32 -5.46
C ALA A 102 10.84 -4.80 -4.03
N CYS A 103 11.65 -3.77 -3.86
CA CYS A 103 12.05 -3.24 -2.56
C CYS A 103 11.42 -1.86 -2.30
N ALA A 104 10.67 -1.74 -1.20
CA ALA A 104 10.19 -0.46 -0.70
C ALA A 104 10.95 -0.08 0.58
N SER A 105 11.59 1.09 0.57
CA SER A 105 12.39 1.59 1.70
C SER A 105 11.72 2.74 2.44
N GLU A 106 10.73 3.38 1.82
CA GLU A 106 10.03 4.55 2.34
C GLU A 106 8.53 4.45 2.08
N TRP A 107 7.74 5.10 2.94
CA TRP A 107 6.29 5.15 2.85
C TRP A 107 5.82 6.58 3.05
N TRP A 108 5.13 7.12 2.04
CA TRP A 108 4.64 8.49 2.03
C TRP A 108 3.15 8.47 2.26
N VAL A 109 2.69 9.18 3.28
CA VAL A 109 1.29 9.17 3.70
C VAL A 109 0.84 10.56 4.06
N ARG A 110 -0.40 10.87 3.71
CA ARG A 110 -1.04 12.12 4.11
C ARG A 110 -1.11 12.19 5.65
N PRO A 111 -0.58 13.27 6.28
CA PRO A 111 -0.46 13.35 7.74
C PRO A 111 -1.78 13.24 8.49
N GLU A 112 -2.89 13.67 7.89
CA GLU A 112 -4.20 13.76 8.56
C GLU A 112 -4.95 12.41 8.61
N LEU A 113 -4.42 11.36 7.97
CA LEU A 113 -5.06 10.05 7.96
C LEU A 113 -4.99 9.37 9.33
N ASP A 114 -6.09 8.76 9.76
CA ASP A 114 -6.09 7.91 10.96
C ASP A 114 -5.24 6.65 10.74
N ALA A 115 -4.84 5.99 11.84
CA ALA A 115 -3.95 4.84 11.78
C ALA A 115 -4.54 3.65 10.98
N ALA A 116 -5.86 3.45 11.00
CA ALA A 116 -6.52 2.35 10.29
C ALA A 116 -6.49 2.59 8.78
N THR A 117 -6.77 3.82 8.34
CA THR A 117 -6.69 4.22 6.93
C THR A 117 -5.25 4.15 6.41
N ARG A 118 -4.25 4.61 7.20
CA ARG A 118 -2.83 4.48 6.83
C ARG A 118 -2.42 3.01 6.66
N ARG A 119 -2.91 2.15 7.56
CA ARG A 119 -2.67 0.70 7.50
C ARG A 119 -3.31 0.08 6.27
N ALA A 120 -4.58 0.39 6.01
CA ALA A 120 -5.31 -0.10 4.84
C ALA A 120 -4.62 0.30 3.52
N CYS A 121 -4.09 1.53 3.44
CA CYS A 121 -3.31 1.97 2.28
C CYS A 121 -2.04 1.12 2.07
N LEU A 122 -1.30 0.84 3.14
CA LEU A 122 -0.07 0.04 3.02
C LEU A 122 -0.38 -1.40 2.61
N GLU A 123 -1.40 -2.02 3.21
CA GLU A 123 -1.82 -3.38 2.86
C GLU A 123 -2.31 -3.47 1.41
N ALA A 124 -3.13 -2.51 0.97
CA ALA A 124 -3.61 -2.43 -0.41
C ALA A 124 -2.43 -2.22 -1.39
N CYS A 125 -1.46 -1.36 -1.07
CA CYS A 125 -0.24 -1.22 -1.86
C CYS A 125 0.56 -2.52 -1.95
N CYS A 126 0.74 -3.24 -0.84
CA CYS A 126 1.44 -4.53 -0.87
C CYS A 126 0.68 -5.60 -1.68
N ALA A 127 -0.66 -5.59 -1.66
CA ALA A 127 -1.47 -6.48 -2.49
C ALA A 127 -1.30 -6.16 -3.98
N THR A 128 -1.43 -4.89 -4.37
CA THR A 128 -1.20 -4.45 -5.76
C THR A 128 0.23 -4.70 -6.22
N LEU A 129 1.22 -4.53 -5.33
CA LEU A 129 2.62 -4.88 -5.63
C LEU A 129 2.78 -6.37 -5.93
N ALA A 130 2.09 -7.22 -5.17
CA ALA A 130 2.14 -8.66 -5.38
C ALA A 130 1.53 -9.07 -6.73
N ASP A 131 0.40 -8.46 -7.10
CA ASP A 131 -0.22 -8.68 -8.41
C ASP A 131 0.68 -8.21 -9.56
N TRP A 132 1.21 -6.99 -9.45
CA TRP A 132 2.14 -6.45 -10.43
C TRP A 132 3.39 -7.31 -10.55
N GLY A 133 3.98 -7.72 -9.43
CA GLY A 133 5.19 -8.54 -9.41
C GLY A 133 4.96 -9.88 -10.09
N ARG A 134 3.83 -10.56 -9.83
CA ARG A 134 3.44 -11.78 -10.53
C ARG A 134 3.35 -11.59 -12.04
N ALA A 135 2.72 -10.51 -12.49
CA ALA A 135 2.57 -10.20 -13.91
C ALA A 135 3.91 -9.92 -14.62
N HIS A 136 4.93 -9.48 -13.89
CA HIS A 136 6.23 -9.07 -14.43
C HIS A 136 7.37 -10.04 -14.07
N GLY A 137 7.05 -11.24 -13.56
CA GLY A 137 8.04 -12.25 -13.20
C GLY A 137 8.89 -11.91 -11.96
N ILE A 138 8.51 -10.90 -11.18
CA ILE A 138 9.14 -10.55 -9.90
C ILE A 138 8.59 -11.47 -8.82
N ARG A 139 9.49 -12.17 -8.13
CA ARG A 139 9.13 -13.25 -7.20
C ARG A 139 9.18 -12.83 -5.73
N HIS A 140 9.74 -11.67 -5.43
CA HIS A 140 10.04 -11.25 -4.07
C HIS A 140 9.68 -9.79 -3.86
N ALA A 141 9.00 -9.50 -2.75
CA ALA A 141 8.84 -8.16 -2.23
C ALA A 141 9.62 -8.02 -0.91
N LEU A 142 10.26 -6.87 -0.73
CA LEU A 142 11.05 -6.52 0.44
C LEU A 142 10.58 -5.16 0.99
N LEU A 143 10.35 -5.06 2.29
CA LEU A 143 10.07 -3.80 2.98
C LEU A 143 11.16 -3.52 4.01
N ALA A 144 11.69 -2.31 4.00
CA ALA A 144 12.61 -1.86 5.03
C ALA A 144 11.93 -1.88 6.42
N PRO A 145 12.63 -2.23 7.51
CA PRO A 145 12.04 -2.27 8.85
C PRO A 145 11.42 -0.94 9.29
N GLY A 146 12.10 0.17 8.97
CA GLY A 146 11.62 1.51 9.29
C GLY A 146 10.33 1.89 8.55
N LEU A 147 10.03 1.25 7.42
CA LEU A 147 8.81 1.49 6.64
C LEU A 147 7.57 1.01 7.38
N VAL A 148 7.66 -0.15 8.04
CA VAL A 148 6.53 -0.77 8.74
C VAL A 148 6.45 -0.36 10.21
N ALA A 149 7.56 0.16 10.75
CA ALA A 149 7.62 0.71 12.11
C ALA A 149 6.65 1.89 12.25
N GLY A 150 5.73 1.81 13.21
CA GLY A 150 4.68 2.84 13.41
C GLY A 150 3.39 2.61 12.60
N HIS A 151 3.30 1.57 11.79
CA HIS A 151 2.13 1.27 10.94
C HIS A 151 1.49 -0.09 11.23
N GLY A 152 1.52 -0.52 12.50
CA GLY A 152 0.93 -1.80 12.93
C GLY A 152 1.75 -3.04 12.57
N GLY A 153 3.03 -2.87 12.20
CA GLY A 153 3.92 -3.97 11.83
C GLY A 153 3.82 -4.36 10.36
N ALA A 154 4.37 -5.52 10.00
CA ALA A 154 4.43 -5.94 8.61
C ALA A 154 3.02 -6.26 8.05
N PRO A 155 2.76 -5.98 6.76
CA PRO A 155 1.55 -6.43 6.07
C PRO A 155 1.42 -7.97 6.07
N PRO A 156 0.20 -8.52 5.96
CA PRO A 156 0.00 -9.97 5.88
C PRO A 156 0.87 -10.61 4.78
N GLY A 157 1.45 -11.78 5.09
CA GLY A 157 2.33 -12.51 4.17
C GLY A 157 3.80 -12.08 4.20
N PHE A 158 4.14 -10.97 4.87
CA PHE A 158 5.52 -10.58 5.11
C PHE A 158 6.07 -11.22 6.39
N ARG A 159 7.30 -11.73 6.31
CA ARG A 159 8.05 -12.30 7.43
C ARG A 159 9.44 -11.68 7.50
N LEU A 160 10.00 -11.57 8.70
CA LEU A 160 11.37 -11.08 8.85
C LEU A 160 12.34 -12.06 8.16
N HIS A 161 13.19 -11.53 7.30
CA HIS A 161 14.18 -12.28 6.53
C HIS A 161 15.58 -12.14 7.14
N GLY A 162 16.50 -13.04 6.80
CA GLY A 162 17.86 -13.06 7.35
C GLY A 162 18.68 -11.80 7.07
N ASN A 163 18.33 -11.06 6.01
CA ASN A 163 18.92 -9.76 5.68
C ASN A 163 18.35 -8.57 6.49
N GLY A 164 17.48 -8.84 7.47
CA GLY A 164 16.88 -7.84 8.33
C GLY A 164 15.69 -7.09 7.71
N MET A 165 15.30 -7.37 6.47
CA MET A 165 14.10 -6.80 5.85
C MET A 165 12.88 -7.70 6.04
N TRP A 166 11.69 -7.13 5.86
CA TRP A 166 10.47 -7.91 5.74
C TRP A 166 10.34 -8.46 4.32
N HIS A 167 10.12 -9.75 4.18
CA HIS A 167 10.06 -10.46 2.91
C HIS A 167 8.70 -11.12 2.70
N ALA A 168 8.17 -10.97 1.49
CA ALA A 168 7.05 -11.77 1.00
C ALA A 168 7.44 -12.47 -0.32
N SER A 169 7.07 -13.75 -0.43
CA SER A 169 7.07 -14.46 -1.71
C SER A 169 5.86 -14.02 -2.53
N LEU A 170 6.11 -13.57 -3.76
CA LEU A 170 5.05 -13.19 -4.71
C LEU A 170 4.63 -14.37 -5.61
N VAL A 171 5.43 -15.43 -5.62
CA VAL A 171 5.09 -16.68 -6.32
C VAL A 171 3.83 -17.26 -5.69
N PRO A 172 2.82 -17.68 -6.50
CA PRO A 172 1.68 -18.41 -5.98
C PRO A 172 2.14 -19.59 -5.13
N ALA A 173 1.51 -19.81 -3.97
CA ALA A 173 1.76 -21.01 -3.20
C ALA A 173 1.50 -22.23 -4.10
N ALA A 174 2.46 -23.15 -4.18
CA ALA A 174 2.27 -24.38 -4.93
C ALA A 174 1.00 -25.08 -4.41
N LYS A 175 0.09 -25.48 -5.31
CA LYS A 175 -1.01 -26.35 -4.92
C LYS A 175 -0.40 -27.63 -4.36
N VAL A 176 -0.64 -27.91 -3.09
CA VAL A 176 -0.42 -29.22 -2.52
C VAL A 176 -1.60 -30.07 -2.94
N LEU A 177 -1.36 -31.07 -3.79
CA LEU A 177 -2.36 -32.11 -4.05
C LEU A 177 -2.46 -32.95 -2.77
N GLY A 178 -3.66 -32.94 -2.17
CA GLY A 178 -4.07 -33.86 -1.11
C GLY A 178 -5.09 -34.85 -1.65
#